data_AF-A0A3M7CAA3-F1
#
_entry.id   AF-A0A3M7CAA3-F1
#
_cell.length_a   1.000
_cell.length_b   1.000
_cell.length_c   1.000
_cell.angle_alpha   90.00
_cell.angle_beta   90.00
_cell.angle_gamma   90.00
#
_symmetry.space_group_name_H-M   'P 1'
#
loop_
_entity.id
_entity.type
_entity.pdbx_description
1 polymer ?
#
loop_
_entity_poly.entity_id
_entity_poly.type
_entity_poly.pdbx_seq_one_letter_code
_entity_poly.pdbx_strand_id
1 'polypeptide(L)'
;MISYLLGALCVLPSLIAAGPLAKRGPTQACSGDCQGQVHDPSVVYDGQATYYRFTTDNEITIATAPSIAGPWTNQGAALPGGSSIDKPGRYDLWAPDVFLQDGTYYMYYSVSTIGSQNSDIGVATSPSMAVGTWTDHGSIGIPRDDSRWNRIDPNLFQHDANSPLYLSFGSFWENIWQVPMSNPPLSVAGNAVHLEQNPSNPAAEGSYQFWYPVEGTDYYYLFFSKGICCDTPSSPGGLPSENEAYKIMVCRSTSPTAGFVDQDGVDCLQGGGTLVYGSDSSNDVYAPGGQGVFYDPGQSSVVMYYHYVKPSVGYNSDQFQFGWNKLDFSSGWPVVAY
;
A
#
# COMPACT_ATOMS: atom_id res chain seq x y z
N MET A 1 -28.03 55.78 -45.77
CA MET A 1 -27.09 54.65 -45.66
C MET A 1 -26.44 54.72 -44.30
N ILE A 2 -26.62 53.69 -43.47
CA ILE A 2 -25.74 53.16 -42.42
C ILE A 2 -26.66 52.34 -41.49
N SER A 3 -26.64 51.03 -41.69
CA SER A 3 -27.25 50.04 -40.82
C SER A 3 -26.22 49.64 -39.77
N TYR A 4 -26.59 49.63 -38.49
CA TYR A 4 -25.79 49.03 -37.42
C TYR A 4 -26.28 47.58 -37.19
N LEU A 5 -25.44 46.60 -37.51
CA LEU A 5 -25.60 45.22 -37.06
C LEU A 5 -25.01 45.12 -35.64
N LEU A 6 -25.83 44.75 -34.65
CA LEU A 6 -25.35 44.20 -33.39
C LEU A 6 -25.02 42.72 -33.60
N GLY A 7 -23.73 42.38 -33.58
CA GLY A 7 -23.27 41.00 -33.46
C GLY A 7 -23.24 40.60 -31.98
N ALA A 8 -24.12 39.68 -31.57
CA ALA A 8 -24.05 39.06 -30.26
C ALA A 8 -22.88 38.06 -30.24
N LEU A 9 -21.85 38.34 -29.44
CA LEU A 9 -20.77 37.40 -29.16
C LEU A 9 -21.32 36.30 -28.23
N CYS A 10 -21.52 35.11 -28.78
CA CYS A 10 -21.75 33.91 -28.00
C CYS A 10 -20.40 33.47 -27.41
N VAL A 11 -20.18 33.75 -26.13
CA VAL A 11 -19.02 33.22 -25.39
C VAL A 11 -19.36 31.78 -25.01
N LEU A 12 -18.87 30.83 -25.80
CA LEU A 12 -18.87 29.42 -25.42
C LEU A 12 -17.91 29.24 -24.24
N PRO A 13 -18.32 28.65 -23.11
CA PRO A 13 -17.38 28.30 -22.06
C PRO A 13 -16.42 27.26 -22.63
N SER A 14 -15.14 27.61 -22.68
CA SER A 14 -14.08 26.66 -22.96
C SER A 14 -14.08 25.62 -21.85
N LEU A 15 -14.57 24.41 -22.17
CA LEU A 15 -14.25 23.21 -21.41
C LEU A 15 -12.73 23.06 -21.47
N ILE A 16 -12.05 23.51 -20.43
CA ILE A 16 -10.69 23.08 -20.15
C ILE A 16 -10.82 21.60 -19.83
N ALA A 17 -10.55 20.75 -20.82
CA ALA A 17 -10.25 19.36 -20.54
C ALA A 17 -9.04 19.38 -19.61
N ALA A 18 -9.25 19.04 -18.33
CA ALA A 18 -8.15 18.79 -17.42
C ALA A 18 -7.26 17.74 -18.11
N GLY A 19 -6.03 18.12 -18.43
CA GLY A 19 -5.03 17.15 -18.89
C GLY A 19 -4.90 16.04 -17.85
N PRO A 20 -4.36 14.86 -18.22
CA PRO A 20 -4.16 13.78 -17.27
C PRO A 20 -3.42 14.36 -16.06
N LEU A 21 -4.10 14.36 -14.91
CA LEU A 21 -3.50 14.74 -13.62
C LEU A 21 -2.14 14.08 -13.54
N ALA A 22 -1.10 14.83 -13.19
CA ALA A 22 0.28 14.36 -13.20
C ALA A 22 0.42 13.20 -12.20
N LYS A 23 0.18 11.97 -12.65
CA LYS A 23 0.26 10.70 -11.89
C LYS A 23 1.70 10.24 -11.65
N ARG A 24 2.67 11.14 -11.88
CA ARG A 24 4.11 10.90 -11.94
C ARG A 24 4.81 12.19 -11.55
N GLY A 25 5.58 12.15 -10.47
CA GLY A 25 6.43 13.25 -10.06
C GLY A 25 7.40 12.79 -8.97
N PRO A 26 8.29 13.67 -8.51
CA PRO A 26 9.43 13.25 -7.71
C PRO A 26 8.97 12.64 -6.38
N THR A 27 9.65 11.57 -5.98
CA THR A 27 9.58 11.08 -4.60
C THR A 27 10.10 12.18 -3.66
N GLN A 28 9.43 12.37 -2.53
CA GLN A 28 9.84 13.38 -1.54
C GLN A 28 11.16 13.00 -0.85
N ALA A 29 11.83 13.99 -0.25
CA ALA A 29 13.12 13.76 0.38
C ALA A 29 13.04 12.72 1.51
N CYS A 30 14.03 11.83 1.56
CA CYS A 30 14.24 10.87 2.64
C CYS A 30 15.72 10.83 3.01
N SER A 31 16.02 10.74 4.30
CA SER A 31 17.38 10.70 4.84
C SER A 31 17.56 9.61 5.90
N GLY A 32 18.80 9.18 6.11
CA GLY A 32 19.13 8.07 7.01
C GLY A 32 18.93 6.71 6.34
N ASP A 33 18.36 5.77 7.07
CA ASP A 33 18.09 4.38 6.66
C ASP A 33 16.94 4.29 5.63
N CYS A 34 17.01 5.04 4.53
CA CYS A 34 16.02 5.01 3.44
C CYS A 34 16.46 4.15 2.26
N GLN A 35 17.65 3.56 2.33
CA GLN A 35 18.32 2.86 1.25
C GLN A 35 18.81 1.52 1.78
N GLY A 36 18.90 0.50 0.92
CA GLY A 36 19.56 -0.74 1.28
C GLY A 36 18.60 -1.77 1.86
N GLN A 37 17.72 -2.32 1.02
CA GLN A 37 16.73 -3.37 1.37
C GLN A 37 15.46 -2.84 2.06
N VAL A 38 14.93 -1.70 1.62
CA VAL A 38 13.57 -1.29 2.02
C VAL A 38 12.56 -1.91 1.05
N HIS A 39 11.83 -2.92 1.53
CA HIS A 39 10.76 -3.59 0.80
C HIS A 39 9.50 -3.67 1.68
N ASP A 40 8.33 -3.53 1.06
CA ASP A 40 6.99 -3.48 1.69
C ASP A 40 6.94 -2.75 3.04
N PRO A 41 7.22 -1.43 3.06
CA PRO A 41 7.23 -0.69 4.31
C PRO A 41 5.82 -0.61 4.92
N SER A 42 5.72 -0.63 6.24
CA SER A 42 4.59 -0.10 7.00
C SER A 42 5.08 1.01 7.92
N VAL A 43 4.39 2.16 7.92
CA VAL A 43 4.78 3.35 8.69
C VAL A 43 3.69 3.71 9.68
N VAL A 44 4.08 3.92 10.94
CA VAL A 44 3.18 4.31 12.03
C VAL A 44 3.78 5.49 12.78
N TYR A 45 2.96 6.51 13.03
CA TYR A 45 3.28 7.60 13.95
C TYR A 45 2.73 7.28 15.34
N ASP A 46 3.56 7.37 16.39
CA ASP A 46 3.19 7.02 17.77
C ASP A 46 2.19 8.00 18.43
N GLY A 47 1.77 9.04 17.71
CA GLY A 47 0.87 10.10 18.22
C GLY A 47 1.57 11.15 19.07
N GLN A 48 2.90 11.06 19.24
CA GLN A 48 3.69 11.93 20.09
C GLN A 48 4.84 12.61 19.33
N ALA A 49 5.85 11.85 18.90
CA ALA A 49 7.06 12.40 18.32
C ALA A 49 7.82 11.45 17.38
N THR A 50 7.45 10.17 17.34
CA THR A 50 8.27 9.15 16.67
C THR A 50 7.48 8.47 15.56
N TYR A 51 8.11 8.39 14.39
CA TYR A 51 7.67 7.55 13.29
C TYR A 51 8.43 6.23 13.38
N TYR A 52 7.72 5.13 13.23
CA TYR A 52 8.24 3.79 13.10
C TYR A 52 8.03 3.32 11.67
N ARG A 53 9.01 2.60 11.12
CA ARG A 53 8.90 1.88 9.86
C ARG A 53 9.27 0.42 10.08
N PHE A 54 8.44 -0.47 9.55
CA PHE A 54 8.63 -1.90 9.51
C PHE A 54 8.81 -2.32 8.06
N THR A 55 9.77 -3.18 7.75
CA THR A 55 9.99 -3.66 6.37
C THR A 55 10.16 -5.16 6.33
N THR A 56 9.91 -5.74 5.15
CA THR A 56 10.23 -7.12 4.79
C THR A 56 11.70 -7.46 5.11
N ASP A 57 11.95 -8.76 5.32
CA ASP A 57 13.23 -9.40 5.65
C ASP A 57 13.75 -9.10 7.08
N ASN A 58 14.83 -9.79 7.46
CA ASN A 58 15.52 -9.66 8.76
C ASN A 58 14.55 -9.71 9.94
N GLU A 59 13.63 -10.68 9.90
CA GLU A 59 12.61 -10.89 10.94
C GLU A 59 11.78 -9.63 11.27
N ILE A 60 11.49 -8.85 10.22
CA ILE A 60 10.87 -7.53 10.22
C ILE A 60 11.77 -6.46 10.82
N THR A 61 12.47 -5.70 9.97
CA THR A 61 13.33 -4.59 10.39
C THR A 61 12.52 -3.42 10.92
N ILE A 62 12.87 -2.91 12.11
CA ILE A 62 12.33 -1.69 12.69
C ILE A 62 13.31 -0.55 12.43
N ALA A 63 12.83 0.57 11.89
CA ALA A 63 13.54 1.84 11.86
C ALA A 63 12.68 2.94 12.50
N THR A 64 13.33 3.95 13.08
CA THR A 64 12.64 5.11 13.68
C THR A 64 13.14 6.43 13.11
N ALA A 65 12.26 7.42 13.05
CA ALA A 65 12.58 8.78 12.63
C ALA A 65 11.74 9.83 13.37
N PRO A 66 12.22 11.09 13.45
CA PRO A 66 11.41 12.20 13.98
C PRO A 66 10.37 12.72 12.97
N SER A 67 10.48 12.33 11.70
CA SER A 67 9.54 12.68 10.62
C SER A 67 9.57 11.60 9.54
N ILE A 68 8.56 11.54 8.68
CA ILE A 68 8.57 10.62 7.54
C ILE A 68 9.77 10.85 6.58
N ALA A 69 10.30 12.09 6.53
CA ALA A 69 11.50 12.44 5.75
C ALA A 69 12.81 11.97 6.41
N GLY A 70 12.74 11.40 7.61
CA GLY A 70 13.90 10.97 8.39
C GLY A 70 14.45 12.06 9.32
N PRO A 71 15.72 11.94 9.76
CA PRO A 71 16.60 10.81 9.45
C PRO A 71 16.09 9.50 10.07
N TRP A 72 15.97 8.45 9.26
CA TRP A 72 15.61 7.11 9.71
C TRP A 72 16.82 6.39 10.31
N THR A 73 16.62 5.67 11.41
CA THR A 73 17.66 4.90 12.10
C THR A 73 17.16 3.49 12.39
N ASN A 74 17.87 2.48 11.88
CA ASN A 74 17.59 1.07 12.15
C ASN A 74 17.75 0.75 13.64
N GLN A 75 16.78 0.05 14.21
CA GLN A 75 16.72 -0.37 15.61
C GLN A 75 16.96 -1.88 15.80
N GLY A 76 16.84 -2.68 14.74
CA GLY A 76 16.89 -4.15 14.78
C GLY A 76 15.56 -4.79 14.39
N ALA A 77 15.45 -6.10 14.62
CA ALA A 77 14.28 -6.89 14.24
C ALA A 77 13.13 -6.83 15.26
N ALA A 78 11.89 -6.85 14.77
CA ALA A 78 10.70 -6.97 15.61
C ALA A 78 10.57 -8.38 16.21
N LEU A 79 10.83 -9.41 15.42
CA LEU A 79 10.70 -10.82 15.80
C LEU A 79 12.01 -11.60 15.64
N PRO A 80 13.10 -11.26 16.35
CA PRO A 80 14.44 -11.87 16.14
C PRO A 80 14.50 -13.40 16.33
N GLY A 81 13.48 -14.01 16.93
CA GLY A 81 13.33 -15.47 17.04
C GLY A 81 12.54 -16.13 15.89
N GLY A 82 12.15 -15.35 14.88
CA GLY A 82 11.21 -15.74 13.83
C GLY A 82 9.77 -15.87 14.32
N SER A 83 8.89 -16.21 13.39
CA SER A 83 7.50 -16.58 13.65
C SER A 83 7.39 -17.95 14.34
N SER A 84 6.37 -18.11 15.18
CA SER A 84 5.93 -19.39 15.73
C SER A 84 5.20 -20.28 14.72
N ILE A 85 4.78 -19.73 13.57
CA ILE A 85 4.18 -20.48 12.47
C ILE A 85 5.24 -21.43 11.88
N ASP A 86 4.98 -22.74 11.97
CA ASP A 86 5.91 -23.77 11.50
C ASP A 86 5.79 -23.98 9.98
N LYS A 87 6.33 -23.03 9.22
CA LYS A 87 6.41 -23.04 7.75
C LYS A 87 7.77 -22.58 7.25
N PRO A 88 8.17 -22.96 6.02
CA PRO A 88 9.24 -22.28 5.31
C PRO A 88 9.00 -20.77 5.28
N GLY A 89 10.06 -19.97 5.47
CA GLY A 89 9.96 -18.51 5.59
C GLY A 89 9.76 -17.98 7.02
N ARG A 90 9.67 -18.84 8.05
CA ARG A 90 9.44 -18.37 9.43
C ARG A 90 10.53 -17.46 10.02
N TYR A 91 11.70 -17.36 9.40
CA TYR A 91 12.79 -16.44 9.76
C TYR A 91 12.99 -15.32 8.73
N ASP A 92 12.14 -15.28 7.70
CA ASP A 92 12.19 -14.32 6.61
C ASP A 92 10.76 -13.84 6.35
N LEU A 93 10.36 -12.87 7.16
CA LEU A 93 8.98 -12.41 7.25
C LEU A 93 8.75 -11.24 6.30
N TRP A 94 7.59 -11.19 5.65
CA TRP A 94 7.33 -10.20 4.59
C TRP A 94 6.09 -9.35 4.87
N ALA A 95 6.06 -8.18 4.23
CA ALA A 95 4.93 -7.25 4.14
C ALA A 95 4.24 -7.01 5.49
N PRO A 96 4.96 -6.43 6.48
CA PRO A 96 4.35 -6.12 7.76
C PRO A 96 3.26 -5.04 7.59
N ASP A 97 2.22 -5.11 8.41
CA ASP A 97 1.26 -4.01 8.60
C ASP A 97 1.02 -3.81 10.09
N VAL A 98 1.22 -2.57 10.57
CA VAL A 98 1.11 -2.24 12.00
C VAL A 98 -0.08 -1.32 12.25
N PHE A 99 -0.97 -1.75 13.13
CA PHE A 99 -2.19 -1.02 13.48
C PHE A 99 -2.33 -0.87 15.00
N LEU A 100 -2.76 0.31 15.47
CA LEU A 100 -3.03 0.56 16.88
C LEU A 100 -4.51 0.33 17.19
N GLN A 101 -4.82 -0.64 18.05
CA GLN A 101 -6.17 -0.92 18.54
C GLN A 101 -6.17 -0.97 20.07
N ASP A 102 -7.01 -0.16 20.71
CA ASP A 102 -7.20 -0.13 22.17
C ASP A 102 -5.90 -0.07 22.99
N GLY A 103 -4.94 0.75 22.52
CA GLY A 103 -3.64 0.95 23.18
C GLY A 103 -2.61 -0.16 22.96
N THR A 104 -2.91 -1.14 22.09
CA THR A 104 -2.00 -2.22 21.70
C THR A 104 -1.70 -2.12 20.21
N TYR A 105 -0.41 -2.21 19.84
CA TYR A 105 0.01 -2.30 18.45
C TYR A 105 -0.05 -3.75 17.99
N TYR A 106 -0.67 -4.00 16.84
CA TYR A 106 -0.78 -5.30 16.18
C TYR A 106 0.02 -5.21 14.89
N MET A 107 1.06 -6.04 14.77
CA MET A 107 1.85 -6.21 13.55
C MET A 107 1.46 -7.52 12.90
N TYR A 108 0.76 -7.43 11.77
CA TYR A 108 0.55 -8.57 10.89
C TYR A 108 1.77 -8.75 10.00
N TYR A 109 2.04 -9.99 9.60
CA TYR A 109 3.19 -10.31 8.76
C TYR A 109 2.92 -11.60 7.97
N SER A 110 3.66 -11.77 6.88
CA SER A 110 3.54 -12.95 6.01
C SER A 110 4.65 -13.97 6.29
N VAL A 111 4.30 -15.25 6.27
CA VAL A 111 5.25 -16.38 6.29
C VAL A 111 5.10 -17.14 4.98
N SER A 112 6.08 -17.03 4.07
CA SER A 112 5.97 -17.62 2.73
C SER A 112 7.35 -17.91 2.10
N THR A 113 7.33 -18.40 0.87
CA THR A 113 8.49 -18.60 -0.01
C THR A 113 8.09 -18.24 -1.43
N ILE A 114 9.03 -17.72 -2.22
CA ILE A 114 8.76 -17.17 -3.55
C ILE A 114 8.03 -18.20 -4.43
N GLY A 115 6.93 -17.76 -5.06
CA GLY A 115 6.13 -18.58 -5.99
C GLY A 115 5.24 -19.66 -5.33
N SER A 116 5.00 -19.59 -4.02
CA SER A 116 4.23 -20.60 -3.26
C SER A 116 2.95 -20.03 -2.66
N GLN A 117 1.91 -20.89 -2.54
CA GLN A 117 0.71 -20.65 -1.71
C GLN A 117 0.76 -21.36 -0.36
N ASN A 118 1.87 -22.02 -0.04
CA ASN A 118 2.10 -22.52 1.32
C ASN A 118 2.47 -21.37 2.28
N SER A 119 1.63 -20.34 2.28
CA SER A 119 1.79 -19.10 3.02
C SER A 119 0.87 -19.09 4.24
N ASP A 120 1.11 -18.18 5.16
CA ASP A 120 0.19 -17.85 6.25
C ASP A 120 0.41 -16.40 6.68
N ILE A 121 -0.61 -15.83 7.32
CA ILE A 121 -0.50 -14.51 7.95
C ILE A 121 -0.46 -14.71 9.45
N GLY A 122 0.58 -14.19 10.08
CA GLY A 122 0.72 -14.16 11.53
C GLY A 122 0.40 -12.78 12.10
N VAL A 123 0.27 -12.72 13.42
CA VAL A 123 0.13 -11.45 14.15
C VAL A 123 0.97 -11.44 15.42
N ALA A 124 1.68 -10.34 15.66
CA ALA A 124 2.39 -10.06 16.89
C ALA A 124 1.86 -8.79 17.54
N THR A 125 1.89 -8.70 18.86
CA THR A 125 1.44 -7.51 19.60
C THR A 125 2.57 -6.85 20.37
N SER A 126 2.55 -5.52 20.47
CA SER A 126 3.46 -4.75 21.31
C SER A 126 2.74 -3.58 22.00
N PRO A 127 3.12 -3.23 23.24
CA PRO A 127 2.64 -2.01 23.89
C PRO A 127 3.33 -0.73 23.39
N SER A 128 4.46 -0.82 22.67
CA SER A 128 5.30 0.36 22.36
C SER A 128 6.00 0.36 21.00
N MET A 129 5.83 -0.69 20.19
CA MET A 129 6.55 -0.96 18.93
C MET A 129 8.07 -1.19 19.04
N ALA A 130 8.67 -1.02 20.22
CA ALA A 130 10.11 -1.14 20.40
C ALA A 130 10.61 -2.59 20.26
N VAL A 131 11.87 -2.75 19.83
CA VAL A 131 12.56 -4.05 19.80
C VAL A 131 12.47 -4.73 21.17
N GLY A 132 12.19 -6.03 21.15
CA GLY A 132 12.07 -6.85 22.37
C GLY A 132 10.75 -6.72 23.12
N THR A 133 9.78 -5.95 22.61
CA THR A 133 8.44 -5.81 23.22
C THR A 133 7.34 -6.57 22.48
N TRP A 134 7.67 -7.16 21.33
CA TRP A 134 6.74 -7.91 20.50
C TRP A 134 6.50 -9.32 21.06
N THR A 135 5.23 -9.71 21.11
CA THR A 135 4.78 -11.07 21.44
C THR A 135 4.08 -11.66 20.23
N ASP A 136 4.60 -12.75 19.68
CA ASP A 136 3.99 -13.44 18.55
C ASP A 136 2.81 -14.34 19.00
N HIS A 137 1.73 -14.32 18.22
CA HIS A 137 0.52 -15.12 18.45
C HIS A 137 0.28 -16.19 17.38
N GLY A 138 1.16 -16.29 16.38
CA GLY A 138 1.02 -17.25 15.30
C GLY A 138 -0.06 -16.86 14.29
N SER A 139 -0.62 -17.86 13.59
CA SER A 139 -1.55 -17.66 12.47
C SER A 139 -2.89 -17.04 12.90
N ILE A 140 -3.39 -16.10 12.09
CA ILE A 140 -4.72 -15.50 12.26
C ILE A 140 -5.86 -16.40 11.75
N GLY A 141 -5.54 -17.53 11.11
CA GLY A 141 -6.53 -18.56 10.77
C GLY A 141 -7.33 -18.33 9.48
N ILE A 142 -6.81 -17.58 8.50
CA ILE A 142 -7.44 -17.51 7.17
C ILE A 142 -7.45 -18.92 6.54
N PRO A 143 -8.63 -19.44 6.15
CA PRO A 143 -8.72 -20.76 5.54
C PRO A 143 -7.83 -20.88 4.29
N ARG A 144 -7.20 -22.04 4.13
CA ARG A 144 -6.44 -22.34 2.92
C ARG A 144 -7.39 -22.60 1.76
N ASP A 145 -7.18 -21.89 0.65
CA ASP A 145 -7.82 -22.17 -0.63
C ASP A 145 -6.86 -21.85 -1.78
N ASP A 146 -6.11 -22.88 -2.18
CA ASP A 146 -5.05 -22.74 -3.18
C ASP A 146 -5.60 -22.43 -4.59
N SER A 147 -6.92 -22.54 -4.80
CA SER A 147 -7.52 -22.13 -6.08
C SER A 147 -7.81 -20.64 -6.15
N ARG A 148 -7.96 -19.97 -5.01
CA ARG A 148 -8.46 -18.59 -4.95
C ARG A 148 -7.42 -17.58 -4.49
N TRP A 149 -6.71 -17.84 -3.40
CA TRP A 149 -5.89 -16.79 -2.81
C TRP A 149 -4.53 -17.25 -2.31
N ASN A 150 -3.59 -16.32 -2.26
CA ASN A 150 -2.40 -16.43 -1.44
C ASN A 150 -2.62 -15.70 -0.11
N ARG A 151 -2.12 -16.26 1.00
CA ARG A 151 -2.30 -15.72 2.35
C ARG A 151 -1.04 -14.93 2.74
N ILE A 152 -0.84 -13.79 2.09
CA ILE A 152 0.22 -12.82 2.35
C ILE A 152 -0.31 -11.39 2.16
N ASP A 153 0.53 -10.40 2.43
CA ASP A 153 0.28 -8.97 2.26
C ASP A 153 -0.92 -8.45 3.06
N PRO A 154 -0.94 -8.65 4.39
CA PRO A 154 -2.03 -8.19 5.24
C PRO A 154 -2.11 -6.67 5.31
N ASN A 155 -3.32 -6.13 5.38
CA ASN A 155 -3.59 -4.78 5.86
C ASN A 155 -4.85 -4.76 6.73
N LEU A 156 -4.74 -4.29 7.98
CA LEU A 156 -5.87 -4.12 8.89
C LEU A 156 -6.49 -2.73 8.73
N PHE A 157 -7.81 -2.69 8.60
CA PHE A 157 -8.61 -1.48 8.46
C PHE A 157 -9.72 -1.43 9.49
N GLN A 158 -9.90 -0.24 10.07
CA GLN A 158 -11.08 0.15 10.84
C GLN A 158 -11.49 1.58 10.45
N HIS A 159 -12.78 1.81 10.24
CA HIS A 159 -13.27 3.17 9.95
C HIS A 159 -13.19 4.08 11.20
N ASP A 160 -13.76 3.59 12.31
CA ASP A 160 -13.69 4.22 13.63
C ASP A 160 -13.67 3.15 14.74
N ALA A 161 -13.48 3.55 15.99
CA ALA A 161 -13.35 2.64 17.14
C ALA A 161 -14.55 1.69 17.36
N ASN A 162 -15.75 2.02 16.84
CA ASN A 162 -16.95 1.20 16.97
C ASN A 162 -17.25 0.36 15.73
N SER A 163 -16.51 0.58 14.65
CA SER A 163 -16.68 -0.12 13.38
C SER A 163 -16.04 -1.52 13.42
N PRO A 164 -16.55 -2.49 12.63
CA PRO A 164 -15.88 -3.77 12.48
C PRO A 164 -14.46 -3.62 11.94
N LEU A 165 -13.60 -4.54 12.33
CA LEU A 165 -12.23 -4.66 11.82
C LEU A 165 -12.23 -5.57 10.60
N TYR A 166 -11.55 -5.14 9.55
CA TYR A 166 -11.39 -5.92 8.32
C TYR A 166 -9.92 -6.04 7.99
N LEU A 167 -9.46 -7.24 7.64
CA LEU A 167 -8.11 -7.47 7.14
C LEU A 167 -8.19 -7.82 5.67
N SER A 168 -7.64 -6.97 4.80
CA SER A 168 -7.41 -7.31 3.40
C SER A 168 -6.08 -8.03 3.24
N PHE A 169 -6.00 -8.91 2.25
CA PHE A 169 -4.82 -9.72 1.96
C PHE A 169 -4.86 -10.21 0.51
N GLY A 170 -3.72 -10.66 0.00
CA GLY A 170 -3.67 -11.37 -1.27
C GLY A 170 -2.62 -10.84 -2.23
N SER A 171 -2.14 -11.75 -3.06
CA SER A 171 -1.09 -11.54 -4.05
C SER A 171 -1.21 -12.62 -5.11
N PHE A 172 -1.31 -12.23 -6.38
CA PHE A 172 -1.61 -13.11 -7.52
C PHE A 172 -2.94 -13.87 -7.38
N TRP A 173 -3.12 -15.03 -8.04
CA TRP A 173 -4.37 -15.81 -8.08
C TRP A 173 -5.61 -14.92 -8.32
N GLU A 174 -6.62 -15.01 -7.45
CA GLU A 174 -7.80 -14.14 -7.47
C GLU A 174 -7.58 -12.85 -6.66
N ASN A 175 -6.37 -12.31 -6.72
CA ASN A 175 -5.90 -11.03 -6.18
C ASN A 175 -6.33 -10.74 -4.74
N ILE A 176 -7.16 -9.72 -4.53
CA ILE A 176 -7.34 -9.10 -3.22
C ILE A 176 -8.64 -9.56 -2.56
N TRP A 177 -8.48 -10.17 -1.39
CA TRP A 177 -9.56 -10.63 -0.53
C TRP A 177 -9.58 -9.88 0.79
N GLN A 178 -10.69 -9.96 1.51
CA GLN A 178 -10.83 -9.35 2.82
C GLN A 178 -11.65 -10.24 3.74
N VAL A 179 -11.23 -10.33 5.00
CA VAL A 179 -11.93 -11.06 6.07
C VAL A 179 -12.30 -10.11 7.21
N PRO A 180 -13.48 -10.28 7.83
CA PRO A 180 -13.74 -9.63 9.10
C PRO A 180 -12.86 -10.25 10.20
N MET A 181 -12.37 -9.42 11.11
CA MET A 181 -11.50 -9.83 12.21
C MET A 181 -12.25 -9.81 13.55
N SER A 182 -11.78 -10.62 14.51
CA SER A 182 -12.25 -10.55 15.89
C SER A 182 -11.87 -9.22 16.54
N ASN A 183 -12.44 -8.91 17.72
CA ASN A 183 -11.94 -7.83 18.58
C ASN A 183 -11.65 -8.42 19.96
N PRO A 184 -10.37 -8.59 20.38
CA PRO A 184 -9.15 -8.14 19.71
C PRO A 184 -8.86 -8.88 18.38
N PRO A 185 -8.17 -8.25 17.41
CA PRO A 185 -8.01 -8.77 16.05
C PRO A 185 -6.90 -9.83 15.91
N LEU A 186 -6.93 -10.85 16.75
CA LEU A 186 -5.97 -11.96 16.69
C LEU A 186 -6.37 -13.08 15.73
N SER A 187 -7.61 -13.08 15.24
CA SER A 187 -8.15 -14.15 14.39
C SER A 187 -9.26 -13.68 13.47
N VAL A 188 -9.48 -14.43 12.39
CA VAL A 188 -10.64 -14.21 11.50
C VAL A 188 -11.97 -14.49 12.21
N ALA A 189 -12.98 -13.68 11.93
CA ALA A 189 -14.31 -13.78 12.55
C ALA A 189 -15.42 -14.18 11.56
N GLY A 190 -15.10 -14.43 10.29
CA GLY A 190 -16.09 -14.72 9.28
C GLY A 190 -15.51 -15.07 7.91
N ASN A 191 -16.40 -15.06 6.91
CA ASN A 191 -16.05 -15.45 5.54
C ASN A 191 -15.35 -14.33 4.79
N ALA A 192 -14.43 -14.71 3.90
CA ALA A 192 -13.75 -13.79 3.02
C ALA A 192 -14.69 -13.23 1.94
N VAL A 193 -14.49 -11.97 1.57
CA VAL A 193 -15.11 -11.30 0.42
C VAL A 193 -14.02 -10.90 -0.58
N HIS A 194 -14.34 -10.89 -1.87
CA HIS A 194 -13.43 -10.54 -2.96
C HIS A 194 -13.56 -9.04 -3.24
N LEU A 195 -12.45 -8.30 -3.26
CA LEU A 195 -12.45 -6.84 -3.43
C LEU A 195 -11.94 -6.36 -4.78
N GLU A 196 -10.91 -7.02 -5.33
CA GLU A 196 -10.29 -6.64 -6.59
C GLU A 196 -9.79 -7.89 -7.31
N GLN A 197 -9.98 -7.92 -8.63
CA GLN A 197 -9.44 -8.89 -9.55
C GLN A 197 -8.94 -8.17 -10.81
N ASN A 198 -7.68 -8.38 -11.13
CA ASN A 198 -7.14 -8.15 -12.45
C ASN A 198 -7.27 -9.44 -13.29
N PRO A 199 -8.18 -9.51 -14.27
CA PRO A 199 -8.37 -10.71 -15.09
C PRO A 199 -7.24 -10.92 -16.12
N SER A 200 -6.32 -9.95 -16.23
CA SER A 200 -5.18 -9.98 -17.13
C SER A 200 -3.87 -10.09 -16.35
N ASN A 201 -2.87 -10.77 -16.91
CA ASN A 201 -1.52 -10.77 -16.34
C ASN A 201 -0.81 -9.42 -16.55
N PRO A 202 0.08 -9.00 -15.62
CA PRO A 202 0.35 -9.62 -14.33
C PRO A 202 -0.78 -9.36 -13.34
N ALA A 203 -0.99 -10.31 -12.44
CA ALA A 203 -1.96 -10.24 -11.36
C ALA A 203 -1.61 -9.11 -10.36
N ALA A 204 -2.56 -8.68 -9.54
CA ALA A 204 -2.38 -7.64 -8.52
C ALA A 204 -2.04 -8.24 -7.13
N GLU A 205 -1.50 -7.40 -6.24
CA GLU A 205 -1.10 -7.77 -4.88
C GLU A 205 -1.03 -6.56 -3.94
N GLY A 206 -0.71 -6.81 -2.65
CA GLY A 206 -0.31 -5.75 -1.73
C GLY A 206 -1.37 -4.68 -1.51
N SER A 207 -2.55 -5.05 -1.00
CA SER A 207 -3.64 -4.09 -0.77
C SER A 207 -3.43 -3.22 0.47
N TYR A 208 -3.90 -1.98 0.43
CA TYR A 208 -4.00 -1.09 1.59
C TYR A 208 -5.31 -0.31 1.53
N GLN A 209 -6.13 -0.39 2.58
CA GLN A 209 -7.40 0.31 2.65
C GLN A 209 -7.29 1.58 3.50
N PHE A 210 -7.78 2.69 2.96
CA PHE A 210 -7.83 3.99 3.62
C PHE A 210 -9.20 4.63 3.37
N TRP A 211 -9.71 5.43 4.30
CA TRP A 211 -10.97 6.15 4.10
C TRP A 211 -10.75 7.66 4.11
N TYR A 212 -11.50 8.39 3.27
CA TYR A 212 -11.41 9.83 3.19
C TYR A 212 -12.77 10.45 2.81
N PRO A 213 -13.21 11.53 3.49
CA PRO A 213 -14.45 12.22 3.16
C PRO A 213 -14.30 13.10 1.92
N VAL A 214 -15.22 12.96 0.97
CA VAL A 214 -15.33 13.81 -0.23
C VAL A 214 -16.73 14.40 -0.27
N GLU A 215 -16.83 15.74 -0.18
CA GLU A 215 -18.11 16.46 -0.18
C GLU A 215 -19.13 15.93 0.86
N GLY A 216 -18.63 15.51 2.02
CA GLY A 216 -19.46 14.97 3.12
C GLY A 216 -19.88 13.51 2.96
N THR A 217 -19.39 12.81 1.92
CA THR A 217 -19.55 11.37 1.75
C THR A 217 -18.23 10.67 2.07
N ASP A 218 -18.27 9.69 2.97
CA ASP A 218 -17.09 8.85 3.24
C ASP A 218 -16.90 7.85 2.10
N TYR A 219 -15.70 7.89 1.51
CA TYR A 219 -15.26 6.90 0.55
C TYR A 219 -14.15 6.05 1.17
N TYR A 220 -14.22 4.75 0.88
CA TYR A 220 -13.20 3.76 1.16
C TYR A 220 -12.38 3.57 -0.11
N TYR A 221 -11.08 3.77 -0.02
CA TYR A 221 -10.13 3.61 -1.10
C TYR A 221 -9.34 2.34 -0.85
N LEU A 222 -9.38 1.43 -1.83
CA LEU A 222 -8.57 0.23 -1.88
C LEU A 222 -7.38 0.50 -2.80
N PHE A 223 -6.23 0.78 -2.21
CA PHE A 223 -4.97 0.84 -2.93
C PHE A 223 -4.45 -0.58 -3.12
N PHE A 224 -3.79 -0.83 -4.25
CA PHE A 224 -3.15 -2.12 -4.53
C PHE A 224 -2.02 -1.91 -5.52
N SER A 225 -1.05 -2.80 -5.49
CA SER A 225 0.02 -2.82 -6.47
C SER A 225 -0.33 -3.73 -7.65
N LYS A 226 0.02 -3.30 -8.85
CA LYS A 226 -0.19 -4.04 -10.10
C LYS A 226 1.03 -3.91 -10.99
N GLY A 227 1.32 -4.92 -11.79
CA GLY A 227 2.46 -4.88 -12.71
C GLY A 227 3.50 -5.92 -12.37
N ILE A 228 4.60 -5.90 -13.11
CA ILE A 228 5.71 -6.82 -12.91
C ILE A 228 6.67 -6.18 -11.91
N CYS A 229 6.81 -6.81 -10.75
CA CYS A 229 7.80 -6.45 -9.75
C CYS A 229 9.03 -7.36 -9.80
N CYS A 230 10.10 -6.86 -9.17
CA CYS A 230 11.03 -7.61 -8.32
C CYS A 230 12.04 -8.52 -9.02
N ASP A 231 11.90 -8.83 -10.30
CA ASP A 231 12.95 -9.57 -11.00
C ASP A 231 14.09 -8.63 -11.42
N THR A 232 15.29 -8.86 -10.86
CA THR A 232 16.52 -8.37 -11.47
C THR A 232 16.60 -9.00 -12.87
N PRO A 233 16.60 -8.21 -13.95
CA PRO A 233 16.60 -8.76 -15.30
C PRO A 233 17.87 -9.59 -15.52
N SER A 234 17.70 -10.85 -15.94
CA SER A 234 18.81 -11.78 -16.22
C SER A 234 19.67 -11.38 -17.43
N SER A 235 19.24 -10.36 -18.19
CA SER A 235 19.99 -9.75 -19.29
C SER A 235 19.71 -8.24 -19.41
N PRO A 236 20.68 -7.42 -19.88
CA PRO A 236 20.44 -6.00 -20.16
C PRO A 236 19.28 -5.80 -21.13
N GLY A 237 18.29 -4.98 -20.75
CA GLY A 237 17.08 -4.73 -21.56
C GLY A 237 15.87 -5.64 -21.24
N GLY A 238 15.96 -6.51 -20.22
CA GLY A 238 14.85 -7.36 -19.78
C GLY A 238 13.87 -6.72 -18.79
N LEU A 239 13.99 -5.41 -18.53
CA LEU A 239 13.08 -4.71 -17.62
C LEU A 239 11.71 -4.50 -18.28
N PRO A 240 10.60 -4.74 -17.56
CA PRO A 240 9.29 -4.31 -17.98
C PRO A 240 9.27 -2.83 -18.39
N SER A 241 8.48 -2.49 -19.42
CA SER A 241 8.26 -1.09 -19.78
C SER A 241 7.63 -0.33 -18.60
N GLU A 242 7.69 1.01 -18.58
CA GLU A 242 7.05 1.81 -17.51
C GLU A 242 5.55 1.49 -17.34
N ASN A 243 4.88 1.03 -18.39
CA ASN A 243 3.47 0.65 -18.36
C ASN A 243 3.24 -0.78 -17.87
N GLU A 244 4.23 -1.65 -17.87
CA GLU A 244 4.13 -3.04 -17.39
C GLU A 244 4.77 -3.21 -16.01
N ALA A 245 5.68 -2.32 -15.64
CA ALA A 245 6.31 -2.27 -14.33
C ALA A 245 5.27 -2.10 -13.21
N TYR A 246 5.69 -2.54 -12.03
CA TYR A 246 4.96 -2.36 -10.77
C TYR A 246 4.54 -0.89 -10.58
N LYS A 247 3.33 -0.69 -10.08
CA LYS A 247 2.70 0.62 -9.90
C LYS A 247 1.56 0.52 -8.91
N ILE A 248 1.24 1.67 -8.33
CA ILE A 248 0.18 1.81 -7.34
C ILE A 248 -1.11 2.23 -8.04
N MET A 249 -2.13 1.42 -7.86
CA MET A 249 -3.48 1.59 -8.38
C MET A 249 -4.46 1.84 -7.22
N VAL A 250 -5.63 2.38 -7.53
CA VAL A 250 -6.69 2.57 -6.53
C VAL A 250 -8.08 2.35 -7.12
N CYS A 251 -8.95 1.81 -6.29
CA CYS A 251 -10.39 1.80 -6.46
C CYS A 251 -11.06 2.46 -5.26
N ARG A 252 -12.31 2.92 -5.40
CA ARG A 252 -13.09 3.44 -4.27
C ARG A 252 -14.50 2.90 -4.22
N SER A 253 -15.08 2.88 -3.02
CA SER A 253 -16.46 2.51 -2.73
C SER A 253 -17.03 3.37 -1.60
N THR A 254 -18.35 3.40 -1.44
CA THR A 254 -19.01 3.89 -0.23
C THR A 254 -19.23 2.79 0.82
N SER A 255 -18.79 1.56 0.53
CA SER A 255 -18.76 0.43 1.47
C SER A 255 -17.31 -0.08 1.63
N PRO A 256 -16.86 -0.40 2.85
CA PRO A 256 -15.51 -0.92 3.07
C PRO A 256 -15.27 -2.34 2.52
N THR A 257 -16.32 -3.05 2.10
CA THR A 257 -16.28 -4.50 1.84
C THR A 257 -16.77 -4.91 0.44
N ALA A 258 -17.23 -3.96 -0.39
CA ALA A 258 -17.83 -4.29 -1.69
C ALA A 258 -17.95 -3.06 -2.59
N GLY A 259 -18.16 -3.28 -3.89
CA GLY A 259 -18.55 -2.23 -4.84
C GLY A 259 -17.44 -1.24 -5.17
N PHE A 260 -16.19 -1.68 -5.08
CA PHE A 260 -15.04 -0.89 -5.47
C PHE A 260 -15.03 -0.71 -7.00
N VAL A 261 -14.99 0.54 -7.43
CA VAL A 261 -14.85 0.93 -8.84
C VAL A 261 -13.66 1.84 -9.01
N ASP A 262 -13.19 2.02 -10.24
CA ASP A 262 -12.17 3.02 -10.58
C ASP A 262 -12.78 4.37 -11.01
N GLN A 263 -11.94 5.32 -11.41
CA GLN A 263 -12.33 6.68 -11.79
C GLN A 263 -13.23 6.74 -13.03
N ASP A 264 -13.12 5.75 -13.91
CA ASP A 264 -13.95 5.60 -15.09
C ASP A 264 -15.23 4.78 -14.81
N GLY A 265 -15.40 4.31 -13.56
CA GLY A 265 -16.55 3.54 -13.10
C GLY A 265 -16.47 2.05 -13.42
N VAL A 266 -15.29 1.53 -13.78
CA VAL A 266 -15.08 0.10 -14.04
C VAL A 266 -14.99 -0.62 -12.70
N ASP A 267 -15.74 -1.71 -12.57
CA ASP A 267 -15.71 -2.61 -11.42
C ASP A 267 -14.30 -3.20 -11.23
N CYS A 268 -13.77 -3.11 -10.02
CA CYS A 268 -12.43 -3.62 -9.70
C CYS A 268 -12.39 -5.14 -9.62
N LEU A 269 -13.53 -5.82 -9.54
CA LEU A 269 -13.62 -7.26 -9.80
C LEU A 269 -13.54 -7.61 -11.29
N GLN A 270 -13.53 -6.63 -12.18
CA GLN A 270 -13.46 -6.79 -13.63
C GLN A 270 -12.22 -6.08 -14.22
N GLY A 271 -11.19 -5.86 -13.42
CA GLY A 271 -9.92 -5.24 -13.84
C GLY A 271 -9.89 -3.72 -13.77
N GLY A 272 -10.88 -3.09 -13.14
CA GLY A 272 -10.86 -1.67 -12.81
C GLY A 272 -9.66 -1.29 -11.95
N GLY A 273 -9.15 -0.07 -12.12
CA GLY A 273 -8.10 0.48 -11.28
C GLY A 273 -7.59 1.80 -11.82
N THR A 274 -7.56 2.83 -10.97
CA THR A 274 -7.02 4.15 -11.32
C THR A 274 -5.54 4.20 -10.97
N LEU A 275 -4.66 4.48 -11.93
CA LEU A 275 -3.25 4.72 -11.63
C LEU A 275 -3.10 5.93 -10.70
N VAL A 276 -2.41 5.72 -9.57
CA VAL A 276 -2.02 6.76 -8.60
C VAL A 276 -0.58 7.17 -8.82
N TYR A 277 0.33 6.18 -8.86
CA TYR A 277 1.76 6.42 -9.00
C TYR A 277 2.46 5.25 -9.68
N GLY A 278 3.44 5.53 -10.53
CA GLY A 278 4.16 4.51 -11.30
C GLY A 278 5.53 5.02 -11.76
N SER A 279 6.25 4.21 -12.53
CA SER A 279 7.57 4.55 -13.04
C SER A 279 7.62 5.90 -13.75
N ASP A 280 8.67 6.66 -13.45
CA ASP A 280 8.98 7.95 -14.01
C ASP A 280 10.51 8.10 -14.13
N SER A 281 11.02 7.79 -15.31
CA SER A 281 12.44 7.89 -15.62
C SER A 281 13.00 9.31 -15.50
N SER A 282 12.16 10.37 -15.58
CA SER A 282 12.61 11.75 -15.40
C SER A 282 12.91 12.08 -13.94
N ASN A 283 12.32 11.33 -13.00
CA ASN A 283 12.45 11.49 -11.56
C ASN A 283 13.23 10.36 -10.88
N ASP A 284 13.87 9.48 -11.67
CA ASP A 284 14.66 8.35 -11.15
C ASP A 284 13.82 7.41 -10.26
N VAL A 285 12.56 7.17 -10.68
CA VAL A 285 11.61 6.28 -10.01
C VAL A 285 11.23 5.15 -10.96
N TYR A 286 11.38 3.91 -10.50
CA TYR A 286 10.93 2.72 -11.23
C TYR A 286 10.22 1.75 -10.29
N ALA A 287 9.13 1.16 -10.78
CA ALA A 287 8.39 0.10 -10.10
C ALA A 287 7.95 0.42 -8.63
N PRO A 288 7.34 1.57 -8.32
CA PRO A 288 6.88 1.85 -6.95
C PRO A 288 5.69 0.96 -6.56
N GLY A 289 5.67 0.47 -5.31
CA GLY A 289 4.59 -0.35 -4.78
C GLY A 289 4.80 -0.75 -3.32
N GLY A 290 4.06 -1.77 -2.86
CA GLY A 290 4.05 -2.16 -1.43
C GLY A 290 3.60 -0.99 -0.55
N GLN A 291 2.56 -0.30 -1.01
CA GLN A 291 2.18 1.01 -0.49
C GLN A 291 1.37 0.94 0.81
N GLY A 292 1.42 2.02 1.57
CA GLY A 292 0.38 2.35 2.54
C GLY A 292 0.09 3.84 2.60
N VAL A 293 -1.02 4.20 3.24
CA VAL A 293 -1.57 5.55 3.23
C VAL A 293 -2.05 5.95 4.62
N PHE A 294 -1.60 7.10 5.11
CA PHE A 294 -2.03 7.63 6.40
C PHE A 294 -2.07 9.15 6.40
N TYR A 295 -2.81 9.73 7.35
CA TYR A 295 -2.71 11.17 7.60
C TYR A 295 -1.46 11.47 8.41
N ASP A 296 -0.53 12.23 7.83
CA ASP A 296 0.69 12.66 8.50
C ASP A 296 0.50 14.06 9.10
N PRO A 297 0.47 14.21 10.45
CA PRO A 297 0.32 15.51 11.09
C PRO A 297 1.50 16.45 10.82
N GLY A 298 2.72 15.92 10.72
CA GLY A 298 3.93 16.69 10.42
C GLY A 298 3.92 17.27 9.00
N GLN A 299 3.20 16.63 8.08
CA GLN A 299 3.00 17.13 6.71
C GLN A 299 1.68 17.89 6.53
N SER A 300 0.79 17.81 7.52
CA SER A 300 -0.59 18.33 7.47
C SER A 300 -1.33 17.87 6.22
N SER A 301 -1.15 16.60 5.84
CA SER A 301 -1.60 16.03 4.57
C SER A 301 -1.75 14.52 4.68
N VAL A 302 -2.58 13.92 3.83
CA VAL A 302 -2.54 12.48 3.61
C VAL A 302 -1.27 12.16 2.83
N VAL A 303 -0.55 11.13 3.25
CA VAL A 303 0.71 10.70 2.67
C VAL A 303 0.60 9.24 2.26
N MET A 304 1.13 8.95 1.08
CA MET A 304 1.39 7.60 0.60
C MET A 304 2.88 7.32 0.77
N TYR A 305 3.22 6.17 1.35
CA TYR A 305 4.57 5.64 1.39
C TYR A 305 4.64 4.34 0.58
N TYR A 306 5.84 3.97 0.12
CA TYR A 306 6.06 2.82 -0.74
C TYR A 306 7.56 2.46 -0.78
N HIS A 307 7.89 1.29 -1.29
CA HIS A 307 9.24 1.02 -1.80
C HIS A 307 9.30 1.33 -3.30
N TYR A 308 10.49 1.64 -3.80
CA TYR A 308 10.72 1.79 -5.23
C TYR A 308 12.16 1.46 -5.63
N VAL A 309 12.36 1.18 -6.90
CA VAL A 309 13.68 1.07 -7.51
C VAL A 309 14.13 2.46 -7.93
N LYS A 310 15.35 2.82 -7.54
CA LYS A 310 16.02 4.05 -7.99
C LYS A 310 17.07 3.68 -9.04
N PRO A 311 16.78 3.84 -10.35
CA PRO A 311 17.66 3.41 -11.43
C PRO A 311 19.12 3.87 -11.31
N SER A 312 19.37 5.08 -10.80
CA SER A 312 20.74 5.59 -10.59
C SER A 312 21.54 4.84 -9.52
N VAL A 313 20.89 4.08 -8.64
CA VAL A 313 21.53 3.25 -7.60
C VAL A 313 21.67 1.81 -8.09
N GLY A 314 20.58 1.22 -8.59
CA GLY A 314 20.55 -0.14 -9.11
C GLY A 314 19.18 -0.81 -8.95
N TYR A 315 19.07 -2.03 -9.49
CA TYR A 315 17.80 -2.76 -9.63
C TYR A 315 17.71 -4.00 -8.72
N ASN A 316 18.74 -4.30 -7.92
CA ASN A 316 18.69 -5.43 -7.01
C ASN A 316 17.79 -5.12 -5.81
N SER A 317 17.15 -6.13 -5.22
CA SER A 317 16.24 -5.98 -4.08
C SER A 317 16.91 -5.33 -2.87
N ASP A 318 18.19 -5.62 -2.63
CA ASP A 318 19.01 -4.99 -1.59
C ASP A 318 19.34 -3.51 -1.88
N GLN A 319 18.89 -2.95 -3.00
CA GLN A 319 19.06 -1.56 -3.40
C GLN A 319 17.74 -0.78 -3.46
N PHE A 320 16.62 -1.41 -3.11
CA PHE A 320 15.33 -0.72 -3.08
C PHE A 320 15.35 0.40 -2.04
N GLN A 321 14.55 1.43 -2.32
CA GLN A 321 14.51 2.67 -1.59
C GLN A 321 13.14 2.88 -0.95
N PHE A 322 13.11 3.53 0.20
CA PHE A 322 11.87 4.07 0.77
C PHE A 322 11.48 5.37 0.07
N GLY A 323 10.24 5.46 -0.39
CA GLY A 323 9.66 6.66 -0.98
C GLY A 323 8.36 7.06 -0.31
N TRP A 324 8.04 8.34 -0.42
CA TRP A 324 6.75 8.87 0.03
C TRP A 324 6.34 10.10 -0.79
N ASN A 325 5.03 10.34 -0.85
CA ASN A 325 4.43 11.51 -1.48
C ASN A 325 3.17 11.95 -0.74
N LYS A 326 2.87 13.25 -0.79
CA LYS A 326 1.56 13.78 -0.38
C LYS A 326 0.49 13.37 -1.40
N LEU A 327 -0.71 13.12 -0.91
CA LEU A 327 -1.90 12.86 -1.72
C LEU A 327 -2.90 14.01 -1.56
N ASP A 328 -3.42 14.49 -2.70
CA ASP A 328 -4.59 15.37 -2.77
C ASP A 328 -5.82 14.56 -3.20
N PHE A 329 -6.91 14.71 -2.43
CA PHE A 329 -8.21 14.07 -2.68
C PHE A 329 -9.28 15.07 -3.15
N SER A 330 -8.92 16.32 -3.44
CA SER A 330 -9.84 17.40 -3.83
C SER A 330 -10.69 17.07 -5.07
N SER A 331 -10.18 16.22 -5.96
CA SER A 331 -10.90 15.72 -7.15
C SER A 331 -11.90 14.58 -6.84
N GLY A 332 -11.91 14.10 -5.61
CA GLY A 332 -12.56 12.86 -5.19
C GLY A 332 -11.71 11.59 -5.43
N TRP A 333 -10.57 11.71 -6.11
CA TRP A 333 -9.60 10.64 -6.32
C TRP A 333 -8.22 11.07 -5.81
N PRO A 334 -7.40 10.15 -5.26
CA PRO A 334 -6.06 10.48 -4.80
C PRO A 334 -5.16 10.82 -6.00
N VAL A 335 -4.48 11.94 -5.87
CA VAL A 335 -3.51 12.43 -6.86
C VAL A 335 -2.25 12.80 -6.10
N VAL A 336 -1.09 12.41 -6.64
CA VAL A 336 0.20 12.80 -6.07
C VAL A 336 0.36 14.32 -6.14
N ALA A 337 0.61 14.94 -4.98
CA ALA A 337 0.80 16.39 -4.85
C ALA A 337 2.29 16.73 -4.70
N TYR A 338 2.67 17.89 -5.27
CA TYR A 338 4.04 18.42 -5.31
C TYR A 338 4.08 19.85 -4.76
#